data_AF-A0A225WTS8-F1
#
_entry.id   AF-A0A225WTS8-F1
#
_cell.length_a   1.000
_cell.length_b   1.000
_cell.length_c   1.000
_cell.angle_alpha   90.00
_cell.angle_beta   90.00
_cell.angle_gamma   90.00
#
_symmetry.space_group_name_H-M   'P 1'
#
loop_
_entity.id
_entity.type
_entity.pdbx_description
1 polymer ?
#
loop_
_entity_poly.entity_id
_entity_poly.type
_entity_poly.pdbx_seq_one_letter_code
_entity_poly.pdbx_strand_id
1 'polypeptide(L)'
;MLLHLVVKAVGGHDHPLTPHQWYNYSGNRRIQDPELRHQVATLSKIGSKPKGIRAYLRKKTNKRTTLKDVHNMIQEIRNTFRASRTDVERAIVVFDGFIKESARNTAEFTVDSESNKVR
;
A
#
# COMPACT_ATOMS: atom_id res chain seq x y z
N MET A 1 -0.79 -25.42 -45.33
CA MET A 1 -1.40 -24.10 -45.59
C MET A 1 -0.98 -23.18 -44.46
N LEU A 2 -0.13 -22.19 -44.72
CA LEU A 2 0.38 -21.25 -43.71
C LEU A 2 -0.41 -19.94 -43.80
N LEU A 3 -1.03 -19.51 -42.70
CA LEU A 3 -1.61 -18.18 -42.58
C LEU A 3 -0.54 -17.21 -42.08
N HIS A 4 -0.32 -16.12 -42.80
CA HIS A 4 0.51 -15.02 -42.34
C HIS A 4 -0.36 -13.78 -42.14
N LEU A 5 -0.47 -13.34 -40.88
CA LEU A 5 -1.19 -12.12 -40.51
C LEU A 5 -0.21 -10.94 -40.55
N VAL A 6 -0.47 -9.97 -41.42
CA VAL A 6 0.26 -8.70 -41.44
C VAL A 6 -0.71 -7.61 -41.01
N VAL A 7 -0.43 -6.98 -39.87
CA VAL A 7 -1.22 -5.86 -39.34
C VAL A 7 -0.40 -4.58 -39.46
N LYS A 8 -1.03 -3.53 -39.99
CA LYS A 8 -0.47 -2.18 -40.03
C LYS A 8 -1.36 -1.30 -39.16
N ALA A 9 -0.82 -0.76 -38.07
CA ALA A 9 -1.54 0.13 -37.17
C ALA A 9 -0.94 1.54 -37.25
N VAL A 10 -1.81 2.56 -37.28
CA VAL A 10 -1.42 3.97 -37.14
C VAL A 10 -2.03 4.46 -35.82
N GLY A 11 -1.17 4.80 -34.86
CA GLY A 11 -1.59 5.28 -33.55
C GLY A 11 -1.64 6.81 -33.52
N GLY A 12 -2.83 7.37 -33.30
CA GLY A 12 -3.00 8.76 -32.88
C GLY A 12 -3.17 8.82 -31.36
N HIS A 13 -2.66 9.85 -30.71
CA HIS A 13 -2.97 10.13 -29.32
C HIS A 13 -4.23 11.01 -29.27
N ASP A 14 -5.19 10.66 -28.42
CA ASP A 14 -6.39 11.46 -28.11
C ASP A 14 -6.09 12.62 -27.14
N HIS A 15 -4.82 12.78 -26.76
CA HIS A 15 -4.35 13.82 -25.86
C HIS A 15 -2.96 14.36 -26.26
N PRO A 16 -2.62 15.60 -25.86
CA PRO A 16 -1.28 16.13 -26.06
C PRO A 16 -0.20 15.24 -25.40
N LEU A 17 1.02 15.25 -25.95
CA LEU A 17 2.20 14.59 -25.36
C LEU A 17 3.08 15.64 -24.69
N THR A 18 2.59 16.26 -23.62
CA THR A 18 3.37 17.27 -22.90
C THR A 18 4.12 16.65 -21.71
N PRO A 19 5.30 17.20 -21.33
CA PRO A 19 5.97 16.83 -20.08
C PRO A 19 5.04 16.95 -18.86
N HIS A 20 4.14 17.94 -18.88
CA HIS A 20 3.16 18.13 -17.84
C HIS A 20 2.25 16.90 -17.68
N GLN A 21 1.72 16.33 -18.76
CA GLN A 21 0.90 15.11 -18.70
C GLN A 21 1.72 13.90 -18.28
N TRP A 22 2.95 13.76 -18.81
CA TRP A 22 3.84 12.66 -18.45
C TRP A 22 4.10 12.60 -16.94
N TYR A 23 4.55 13.70 -16.32
CA TYR A 23 4.85 13.73 -14.89
C TYR A 23 3.61 13.61 -14.00
N ASN A 24 2.42 13.94 -14.53
CA ASN A 24 1.15 13.80 -13.83
C ASN A 24 0.42 12.48 -14.16
N TYR A 25 1.03 11.56 -14.90
CA TYR A 25 0.47 10.23 -15.04
C TYR A 25 0.66 9.43 -13.74
N SER A 26 -0.36 8.69 -13.32
CA SER A 26 -0.36 7.97 -12.03
C SER A 26 0.79 6.96 -11.91
N GLY A 27 1.08 6.23 -12.99
CA GLY A 27 2.20 5.30 -13.06
C GLY A 27 3.55 6.00 -12.82
N ASN A 28 3.73 7.19 -13.40
CA ASN A 28 4.98 7.94 -13.28
C ASN A 28 5.17 8.55 -11.89
N ARG A 29 4.07 8.94 -11.22
CA ARG A 29 4.10 9.38 -9.82
C ARG A 29 4.33 8.24 -8.82
N ARG A 30 3.99 6.99 -9.17
CA ARG A 30 4.05 5.85 -8.24
C ARG A 30 5.49 5.61 -7.77
N ILE A 31 5.65 5.33 -6.48
CA ILE A 31 6.93 4.97 -5.87
C ILE A 31 6.89 3.47 -5.60
N GLN A 32 7.78 2.75 -6.29
CA GLN A 32 7.93 1.30 -6.20
C GLN A 32 9.22 0.89 -5.48
N ASP A 33 10.13 1.84 -5.27
CA ASP A 33 11.37 1.64 -4.52
C ASP A 33 11.08 1.00 -3.15
N PRO A 34 11.56 -0.23 -2.88
CA PRO A 34 11.23 -0.96 -1.67
C PRO A 34 11.72 -0.27 -0.39
N GLU A 35 12.88 0.37 -0.46
CA GLU A 35 13.52 1.02 0.68
C GLU A 35 12.75 2.30 1.08
N LEU A 36 12.37 3.11 0.10
CA LEU A 36 11.48 4.25 0.35
C LEU A 36 10.12 3.83 0.90
N ARG A 37 9.59 2.70 0.45
CA ARG A 37 8.32 2.16 0.98
C ARG A 37 8.48 1.67 2.42
N HIS A 38 9.60 1.05 2.77
CA HIS A 38 9.92 0.68 4.15
C HIS A 38 10.02 1.92 5.05
N GLN A 39 10.72 2.97 4.60
CA GLN A 39 10.82 4.23 5.33
C GLN A 39 9.46 4.91 5.51
N VAL A 40 8.58 4.89 4.51
CA VAL A 40 7.20 5.38 4.64
C VAL A 40 6.42 4.59 5.68
N ALA A 41 6.59 3.27 5.73
CA ALA A 41 5.99 2.44 6.77
C ALA A 41 6.44 2.87 8.17
N THR A 42 7.75 3.09 8.35
CA THR A 42 8.32 3.58 9.62
C THR A 42 7.79 4.97 9.98
N LEU A 43 7.79 5.92 9.04
CA LEU A 43 7.26 7.27 9.25
C LEU A 43 5.77 7.25 9.63
N SER A 44 4.97 6.41 8.96
CA SER A 44 3.56 6.24 9.28
C SER A 44 3.37 5.61 10.66
N LYS A 45 4.20 4.63 11.04
CA LYS A 45 4.14 3.94 12.33
C LYS A 45 4.42 4.89 13.50
N ILE A 46 5.34 5.83 13.33
CA ILE A 46 5.64 6.87 14.34
C ILE A 46 4.65 8.06 14.30
N GLY A 47 3.56 7.97 13.53
CA GLY A 47 2.51 8.99 13.50
C GLY A 47 2.81 10.21 12.63
N SER A 48 3.77 10.14 11.71
CA SER A 48 4.07 11.26 10.80
C SER A 48 2.87 11.59 9.92
N LYS A 49 2.54 12.88 9.81
CA LYS A 49 1.41 13.34 8.99
C LYS A 49 1.65 13.05 7.50
N PRO A 50 0.64 12.62 6.72
CA PRO A 50 0.78 12.33 5.28
C PRO A 50 1.37 13.49 4.45
N LYS A 51 1.13 14.75 4.85
CA LYS A 51 1.74 15.93 4.23
C LYS A 51 3.27 15.95 4.38
N GLY A 52 3.79 15.57 5.54
CA GLY A 52 5.23 15.49 5.80
C GLY A 52 5.87 14.35 5.01
N ILE A 53 5.22 13.18 5.00
CA ILE A 53 5.64 12.03 4.19
C ILE A 53 5.68 12.39 2.70
N ARG A 54 4.69 13.13 2.19
CA ARG A 54 4.70 13.62 0.80
C ARG A 54 5.90 14.53 0.51
N ALA A 55 6.20 15.47 1.41
CA ALA A 55 7.34 16.37 1.25
C ALA A 55 8.67 15.60 1.21
N TYR A 56 8.81 14.61 2.11
CA TYR A 56 9.94 13.69 2.13
C TYR A 56 10.13 12.96 0.79
N LEU A 57 9.06 12.33 0.29
CA LEU A 57 9.09 11.57 -0.96
C LEU A 57 9.42 12.44 -2.17
N ARG A 58 8.89 13.67 -2.24
CA ARG A 58 9.23 14.63 -3.29
C ARG A 58 10.70 15.01 -3.25
N LYS A 59 11.25 15.28 -2.06
CA LYS A 59 12.67 15.61 -1.88
C LYS A 59 13.60 14.46 -2.29
N LYS A 60 13.19 13.21 -2.05
CA LYS A 60 13.99 12.03 -2.37
C LYS A 60 13.92 11.59 -3.84
N THR A 61 12.79 11.79 -4.51
CA THR A 61 12.53 11.18 -5.83
C THR A 61 12.32 12.19 -6.96
N ASN A 62 12.12 13.47 -6.65
CA ASN A 62 11.65 14.51 -7.58
C ASN A 62 10.31 14.19 -8.29
N LYS A 63 9.62 13.12 -7.90
CA LYS A 63 8.31 12.76 -8.48
C LYS A 63 7.22 13.69 -7.94
N ARG A 64 6.23 13.98 -8.77
CA ARG A 64 5.08 14.84 -8.44
C ARG A 64 4.02 14.14 -7.57
N THR A 65 4.44 13.35 -6.58
CA THR A 65 3.53 12.60 -5.70
C THR A 65 2.45 13.48 -5.08
N THR A 66 1.22 13.00 -5.09
CA THR A 66 0.04 13.64 -4.50
C THR A 66 -0.24 13.09 -3.10
N LEU A 67 -1.17 13.70 -2.35
CA LEU A 67 -1.58 13.14 -1.05
C LEU A 67 -2.31 11.80 -1.22
N LYS A 68 -3.08 11.65 -2.31
CA LYS A 68 -3.76 10.40 -2.64
C LYS A 68 -2.75 9.27 -2.83
N ASP A 69 -1.64 9.55 -3.52
CA ASP A 69 -0.57 8.56 -3.71
C ASP A 69 0.03 8.09 -2.36
N VAL A 70 0.19 9.00 -1.40
CA VAL A 70 0.68 8.67 -0.05
C VAL A 70 -0.33 7.86 0.74
N HIS A 71 -1.61 8.26 0.74
CA HIS A 71 -2.66 7.49 1.42
C HIS A 71 -2.78 6.08 0.85
N ASN A 72 -2.77 5.94 -0.48
CA ASN A 72 -2.81 4.65 -1.14
C ASN A 72 -1.60 3.79 -0.75
N MET A 73 -0.40 4.36 -0.69
CA MET A 73 0.80 3.62 -0.28
C MET A 73 0.72 3.15 1.18
N ILE A 74 0.26 4.00 2.10
CA ILE A 74 0.09 3.63 3.51
C ILE A 74 -0.98 2.53 3.64
N GLN A 75 -2.08 2.62 2.88
CA GLN A 75 -3.11 1.58 2.85
C GLN A 75 -2.58 0.26 2.28
N GLU A 76 -1.83 0.29 1.17
CA GLU A 76 -1.16 -0.88 0.60
C GLU A 76 -0.24 -1.53 1.65
N ILE A 77 0.65 -0.77 2.29
CA ILE A 77 1.57 -1.26 3.33
C ILE A 77 0.79 -1.92 4.48
N ARG A 78 -0.27 -1.28 4.95
CA ARG A 78 -1.12 -1.83 6.02
C ARG A 78 -1.83 -3.11 5.59
N ASN A 79 -2.29 -3.18 4.35
CA ASN A 79 -2.97 -4.36 3.83
C ASN A 79 -1.98 -5.51 3.63
N THR A 80 -0.77 -5.26 3.14
CA THR A 80 0.30 -6.25 3.07
C THR A 80 0.64 -6.78 4.45
N PHE A 81 0.76 -5.90 5.45
CA PHE A 81 1.02 -6.30 6.84
C PHE A 81 -0.14 -7.11 7.46
N ARG A 82 -1.40 -6.84 7.07
CA ARG A 82 -2.57 -7.63 7.51
C ARG A 82 -2.66 -8.98 6.80
N ALA A 83 -2.25 -9.02 5.53
CA ALA A 83 -2.22 -10.24 4.72
C ALA A 83 -1.09 -11.18 5.16
N SER A 84 0.03 -10.64 5.67
CA SER A 84 1.12 -11.44 6.23
C SER A 84 0.86 -11.99 7.63
N ARG A 85 -0.24 -11.59 8.29
CA ARG A 85 -0.60 -12.10 9.62
C ARG A 85 -1.42 -13.36 9.53
N THR A 86 -1.10 -14.33 10.39
CA THR A 86 -1.98 -15.49 10.63
C THR A 86 -3.27 -15.03 11.32
N ASP A 87 -4.35 -15.81 11.22
CA ASP A 87 -5.59 -15.49 11.93
C ASP A 87 -5.39 -15.34 13.44
N VAL A 88 -4.45 -16.11 14.00
CA VAL A 88 -3.99 -16.02 15.39
C VAL A 88 -3.42 -14.63 15.69
N GLU A 89 -2.47 -14.13 14.90
CA GLU A 89 -1.87 -12.81 15.12
C GLU A 89 -2.88 -11.67 14.91
N ARG A 90 -3.88 -11.86 14.05
CA ARG A 90 -4.98 -10.91 13.89
C ARG A 90 -5.86 -10.89 15.14
N ALA A 91 -6.26 -12.06 15.64
CA ALA A 91 -7.08 -12.21 16.83
C ALA A 91 -6.39 -11.63 18.08
N ILE A 92 -5.11 -11.91 18.27
CA ILE A 92 -4.31 -11.36 19.39
C ILE A 92 -4.37 -9.84 19.43
N VAL A 93 -4.21 -9.15 18.29
CA VAL A 93 -4.24 -7.67 18.28
C VAL A 93 -5.63 -7.11 18.57
N VAL A 94 -6.70 -7.81 18.15
CA VAL A 94 -8.07 -7.41 18.50
C VAL A 94 -8.31 -7.58 20.00
N PHE A 95 -7.92 -8.72 20.56
CA PHE A 95 -8.10 -9.01 21.98
C PHE A 95 -7.22 -8.14 22.88
N ASP A 96 -5.99 -7.85 22.48
CA ASP A 96 -5.10 -6.95 23.23
C ASP A 96 -5.67 -5.52 23.29
N GLY A 97 -6.33 -5.06 22.21
CA GLY A 97 -7.09 -3.81 22.23
C GLY A 97 -8.30 -3.87 23.17
N PHE A 98 -9.07 -4.95 23.13
CA PHE A 98 -10.25 -5.16 23.96
C PHE A 98 -9.91 -5.23 25.46
N ILE A 99 -8.85 -5.96 25.84
CA ILE A 99 -8.40 -6.07 27.23
C ILE A 99 -7.93 -4.71 27.77
N LYS A 100 -7.25 -3.90 26.95
CA LYS A 100 -6.76 -2.57 27.34
C LYS A 100 -7.87 -1.54 27.56
N GLU A 101 -9.07 -1.78 27.02
CA GLU A 101 -10.20 -0.86 27.16
C GLU A 101 -10.80 -0.85 28.57
N SER A 102 -10.71 -1.97 29.31
CA SER A 102 -11.18 -2.06 30.69
C SER A 102 -10.45 -3.17 31.43
N ALA A 103 -10.01 -2.90 32.66
CA ALA A 103 -9.35 -3.90 33.51
C ALA A 103 -10.26 -5.09 33.89
N ARG A 104 -11.55 -5.04 33.55
CA ARG A 104 -12.50 -6.16 33.70
C ARG A 104 -12.62 -7.02 32.44
N ASN A 105 -12.01 -6.61 31.33
CA ASN A 105 -12.07 -7.35 30.09
C ASN A 105 -11.03 -8.47 30.11
N THR A 106 -11.48 -9.67 29.75
CA THR A 106 -10.63 -10.85 29.59
C THR A 106 -11.04 -11.54 28.30
N ALA A 107 -10.08 -12.12 27.59
CA ALA A 107 -10.33 -12.84 26.35
C ALA A 107 -9.52 -14.14 26.32
N GLU A 108 -10.16 -15.21 25.89
CA GLU A 108 -9.55 -16.50 25.62
C GLU A 108 -10.00 -16.94 24.23
N PHE A 109 -9.12 -17.60 23.48
CA PHE A 109 -9.44 -18.14 22.17
C PHE A 109 -8.70 -19.44 21.95
N THR A 110 -9.28 -20.29 21.10
CA THR A 110 -8.67 -21.57 20.71
C THR A 110 -8.22 -21.51 19.25
N VAL A 111 -7.09 -22.15 18.97
CA VAL A 111 -6.54 -22.25 17.61
C VAL A 111 -6.63 -23.69 17.17
N ASP A 112 -7.34 -23.90 16.07
CA ASP A 112 -7.39 -25.19 15.40
C ASP A 112 -6.06 -25.42 14.65
N SER A 113 -5.30 -26.45 15.06
CA SER A 113 -3.94 -26.68 14.56
C SER A 113 -3.87 -27.10 13.10
N GLU A 114 -4.98 -27.57 12.52
CA GLU A 114 -5.03 -28.06 11.13
C GLU A 114 -5.46 -26.95 10.16
N SER A 115 -6.41 -26.10 10.57
CA SER A 115 -6.97 -25.02 9.74
C SER A 115 -6.40 -23.64 10.04
N ASN A 116 -5.63 -23.50 11.13
CA ASN A 116 -5.10 -22.24 11.65
C ASN A 116 -6.17 -21.15 11.87
N LYS A 117 -7.42 -21.59 12.07
CA LYS A 117 -8.57 -20.72 12.34
C LYS A 117 -8.70 -20.50 13.84
N VAL A 118 -9.08 -19.29 14.22
CA VAL A 118 -9.34 -18.90 15.60
C VAL A 118 -10.85 -19.00 15.87
N ARG A 119 -11.21 -19.63 16.99
CA ARG A 119 -12.59 -19.72 17.51
C ARG A 119 -12.66 -19.26 18.96
#